data_AF-A0A151SWR4-F1
#
_entry.id   AF-A0A151SWR4-F1
#
_cell.length_a   1.000
_cell.length_b   1.000
_cell.length_c   1.000
_cell.angle_alpha   90.00
_cell.angle_beta   90.00
_cell.angle_gamma   90.00
#
_symmetry.space_group_name_H-M   'P 1'
#
loop_
_entity.id
_entity.type
_entity.pdbx_description
1 polymer ?
#
loop_
_entity_poly.entity_id
_entity_poly.type
_entity_poly.pdbx_seq_one_letter_code
_entity_poly.pdbx_strand_id
1 'polypeptide(L)' 'MVGSLLYLTESRPYIMFNVYVCARFQVRPKEVHLQAVKHILRYLKRTANLGISFYRS' A
#
# COMPACT_ATOMS: atom_id res chain seq x y z
N MET A 1 3.14 7.25 -6.71
CA MET A 1 2.69 6.66 -5.43
C MET A 1 1.78 5.46 -5.65
N VAL A 2 0.71 5.58 -6.45
CA VAL A 2 -0.22 4.46 -6.70
C VAL A 2 0.44 3.29 -7.46
N GLY A 3 1.31 3.56 -8.45
CA GLY A 3 2.01 2.51 -9.20
C GLY A 3 2.83 1.56 -8.31
N SER A 4 3.58 2.10 -7.34
CA SER A 4 4.36 1.30 -6.39
C SER A 4 3.46 0.47 -5.46
N LEU A 5 2.27 0.98 -5.12
CA LEU A 5 1.29 0.27 -4.31
C LEU A 5 0.56 -0.83 -5.10
N LEU A 6 0.33 -0.63 -6.40
CA LEU A 6 -0.22 -1.65 -7.31
C LEU A 6 0.73 -2.84 -7.48
N TYR A 7 2.05 -2.62 -7.45
CA TYR A 7 2.98 -3.74 -7.42
C TYR A 7 2.83 -4.58 -6.14
N LEU A 8 2.53 -3.93 -5.01
CA LEU A 8 2.34 -4.63 -3.74
C LEU A 8 1.01 -5.39 -3.67
N THR A 9 -0.02 -5.02 -4.44
CA THR A 9 -1.30 -5.74 -4.42
C THR A 9 -1.19 -7.18 -4.93
N GLU A 10 -0.25 -7.46 -5.84
CA GLU A 10 0.04 -8.81 -6.33
C GLU A 10 0.53 -9.74 -5.22
N SER A 11 1.36 -9.24 -4.29
CA SER A 11 1.89 -10.03 -3.17
C SER A 11 1.05 -9.93 -1.90
N ARG A 12 0.23 -8.88 -1.77
CA ARG A 12 -0.49 -8.51 -0.55
C ARG A 12 -1.90 -8.00 -0.91
N PRO A 13 -2.83 -8.90 -1.32
CA PRO A 13 -4.14 -8.49 -1.82
C PRO A 13 -5.00 -7.75 -0.77
N TYR A 14 -4.70 -7.90 0.52
CA TYR A 14 -5.42 -7.20 1.60
C TYR A 14 -5.28 -5.67 1.57
N ILE A 15 -4.29 -5.09 0.86
CA ILE A 15 -4.22 -3.63 0.68
C ILE A 15 -4.96 -3.13 -0.56
N MET A 16 -5.45 -4.03 -1.43
CA MET A 16 -5.95 -3.69 -2.77
C MET A 16 -7.08 -2.67 -2.74
N PHE A 17 -8.05 -2.85 -1.83
CA PHE A 17 -9.15 -1.90 -1.67
C PHE A 17 -8.65 -0.49 -1.34
N ASN A 18 -7.71 -0.39 -0.40
CA ASN A 18 -7.15 0.89 0.03
C ASN A 18 -6.33 1.56 -1.09
N VAL A 19 -5.59 0.78 -1.89
CA VAL A 19 -4.83 1.28 -3.04
C VAL A 19 -5.77 1.80 -4.13
N TYR A 20 -6.85 1.08 -4.41
CA TYR A 20 -7.86 1.50 -5.38
C TYR A 20 -8.52 2.83 -4.99
N VAL A 21 -8.89 2.98 -3.72
CA VAL A 21 -9.41 4.24 -3.19
C VAL A 21 -8.41 5.38 -3.37
N CYS A 22 -7.13 5.16 -3.06
CA CYS A 22 -6.08 6.17 -3.27
C CYS A 22 -5.91 6.56 -4.74
N ALA A 23 -6.04 5.60 -5.67
CA ALA A 23 -5.95 5.85 -7.10
C ALA A 23 -7.02 6.84 -7.58
N ARG A 24 -8.25 6.71 -7.06
CA ARG A 24 -9.37 7.60 -7.42
C ARG A 24 -9.15 9.05 -6.99
N PHE A 25 -8.41 9.27 -5.91
CA PHE A 25 -8.15 10.60 -5.36
C PHE A 25 -6.76 11.14 -5.71
N GLN A 26 -6.00 10.46 -6.59
CA GLN A 26 -4.65 10.89 -6.97
C GLN A 26 -4.64 12.24 -7.69
N VAL A 27 -5.65 12.53 -8.52
CA VAL A 27 -5.74 13.77 -9.31
C VAL A 27 -6.05 14.98 -8.43
N ARG A 28 -6.80 14.79 -7.34
CA ARG A 28 -7.16 15.87 -6.40
C ARG A 28 -7.29 15.33 -4.96
N PRO A 29 -6.16 15.08 -4.27
CA PRO A 29 -6.20 14.55 -2.93
C PRO A 29 -6.72 15.60 -1.94
N LYS A 30 -7.57 15.16 -1.01
CA LYS A 30 -8.01 15.94 0.15
C LYS A 30 -7.23 15.47 1.38
N GLU A 31 -7.18 16.31 2.41
CA GLU A 31 -6.51 16.02 3.70
C GLU A 31 -6.85 14.62 4.24
N VAL A 32 -8.12 14.24 4.18
CA VAL A 32 -8.64 12.93 4.62
C VAL A 32 -8.05 11.76 3.82
N HIS A 33 -7.80 11.94 2.52
CA HIS A 33 -7.20 10.91 1.67
C HIS A 33 -5.70 10.76 1.95
N LEU A 34 -5.01 11.86 2.24
CA LEU A 34 -3.59 11.83 2.62
C LEU A 34 -3.38 11.14 3.98
N GLN A 35 -4.31 11.30 4.92
CA GLN A 35 -4.30 10.57 6.18
C GLN A 35 -4.45 9.06 5.97
N ALA A 36 -5.37 8.64 5.10
CA ALA A 36 -5.56 7.23 4.74
C ALA A 36 -4.29 6.63 4.11
N VAL A 37 -3.66 7.35 3.16
CA VAL A 37 -2.37 6.97 2.56
C VAL A 37 -1.29 6.78 3.62
N LYS A 38 -1.15 7.74 4.55
CA LYS A 38 -0.18 7.63 5.65
C LYS A 38 -0.44 6.41 6.53
N HIS A 39 -1.69 6.02 6.72
CA HIS A 39 -2.05 4.81 7.47
C HIS A 39 -1.61 3.54 6.74
N ILE A 40 -1.85 3.46 5.43
CA ILE A 40 -1.42 2.34 4.58
C ILE A 40 0.10 2.21 4.59
N LEU A 41 0.83 3.32 4.41
CA LEU A 41 2.29 3.31 4.40
C LEU A 41 2.87 2.88 5.76
N ARG A 42 2.26 3.31 6.88
CA ARG A 42 2.65 2.85 8.23
C ARG A 42 2.39 1.35 8.42
N TYR A 43 1.25 0.86 7.94
CA TYR A 43 0.94 -0.56 7.98
C TYR A 43 1.95 -1.38 7.17
N LEU A 44 2.27 -0.94 5.94
CA LEU A 44 3.26 -1.57 5.08
C LEU A 44 4.65 -1.59 5.72
N LYS A 45 5.07 -0.47 6.33
CA LYS A 45 6.35 -0.40 7.05
C LYS A 45 6.41 -1.40 8.20
N ARG A 46 5.32 -1.58 8.95
CA ARG A 46 5.26 -2.53 10.07
C ARG A 46 5.23 -3.99 9.60
N THR A 47 4.60 -4.25 8.47
CA THR A 47 4.48 -5.59 7.87
C THR A 47 5.62 -5.91 6.90
N ALA A 48 6.59 -5.01 6.71
CA ALA A 48 7.76 -5.27 5.88
C ALA A 48 8.61 -6.44 6.44
N ASN A 49 8.69 -6.54 7.77
CA ASN A 49 9.42 -7.60 8.47
C ASN A 49 8.69 -8.96 8.50
N LEU A 50 7.43 -9.01 8.05
CA LEU A 50 6.65 -10.25 7.94
C LEU A 50 6.76 -10.88 6.54
N GLY A 51 7.72 -10.42 5.72
CA GLY A 51 8.00 -10.99 4.42
C GLY A 51 8.52 -12.42 4.54
N ILE A 52 8.07 -13.30 3.64
CA ILE A 52 8.58 -14.67 3.50
C ILE A 52 10.01 -14.55 2.99
N SER A 53 10.99 -14.86 3.83
CA SER A 53 12.40 -14.87 3.46
C SER A 53 12.70 -16.18 2.73
N PHE A 54 12.79 -16.14 1.40
CA PHE A 54 13.25 -17.28 0.62
C PHE A 54 14.77 -17.39 0.74
N TYR A 55 15.24 -18.14 1.74
CA TYR A 55 16.63 -18.55 1.79
C TYR A 55 16.84 -19.61 0.69
N ARG A 56 17.63 -19.25 -0.33
CA ARG A 56 18.11 -20.21 -1.33
C ARG A 56 19.20 -21.06 -0.66
N SER A 57 18.90 -22.35 -0.46
CA SER A 57 19.89 -23.36 -0.09
C SER A 57 20.86 -23.64 -1.24
#